data_AF-A0A5M7BPM8-F1
#
_entry.id   AF-A0A5M7BPM8-F1
#
_cell.length_a   1.000
_cell.length_b   1.000
_cell.length_c   1.000
_cell.angle_alpha   90.00
_cell.angle_beta   90.00
_cell.angle_gamma   90.00
#
_symmetry.space_group_name_H-M   'P 1'
#
loop_
_entity.id
_entity.type
_entity.pdbx_description
1 polymer ?
#
loop_
_entity_poly.entity_id
_entity_poly.type
_entity_poly.pdbx_seq_one_letter_code
_entity_poly.pdbx_strand_id
1 'polypeptide(L)'
;MSMLDHPPIVREALRFRRTLERPEDLVATFRSAGVYLECVSEPPTVPVVHVDDVPWLPVFSDLSFLARYRLQRGETGEVEYLLLTGARLLDGYLPGMPPGTGVLLDPAQEHCVALPALRGITPSSIAVDRDQPERPVAAMSPYERPVLRAWGGTL
;
A
#
# COMPACT_ATOMS: atom_id res chain seq x y z
N MET A 1 -22.96 -2.09 13.00
CA MET A 1 -22.69 -0.93 12.13
C MET A 1 -23.44 -1.17 10.83
N SER A 2 -24.34 -0.28 10.45
CA SER A 2 -25.08 -0.38 9.18
C SER A 2 -24.17 0.03 8.01
N MET A 3 -24.44 -0.47 6.80
CA MET A 3 -23.63 -0.13 5.61
C MET A 3 -23.60 1.38 5.31
N LEU A 4 -24.64 2.11 5.73
CA LEU A 4 -24.73 3.57 5.60
C LEU A 4 -23.88 4.34 6.62
N ASP A 5 -23.47 3.70 7.72
CA ASP A 5 -22.62 4.29 8.77
C ASP A 5 -21.14 4.28 8.35
N HIS A 6 -20.78 3.46 7.36
CA HIS A 6 -19.41 3.40 6.88
C HIS A 6 -19.03 4.63 6.05
N PRO A 7 -17.76 5.07 6.10
CA PRO A 7 -17.24 6.07 5.17
C PRO A 7 -17.55 5.71 3.71
N PRO A 8 -17.85 6.68 2.83
CA PRO A 8 -18.14 6.42 1.42
C PRO A 8 -17.12 5.52 0.73
N ILE A 9 -15.84 5.69 1.05
CA ILE A 9 -14.75 4.87 0.52
C ILE A 9 -14.84 3.39 0.89
N VAL A 10 -15.36 3.04 2.06
CA VAL A 10 -15.56 1.63 2.46
C VAL A 10 -16.66 0.98 1.62
N ARG A 11 -17.76 1.71 1.38
CA ARG A 11 -18.84 1.21 0.52
C ARG A 11 -18.35 0.99 -0.90
N GLU A 12 -17.55 1.93 -1.41
CA GLU A 12 -16.98 1.83 -2.75
C GLU A 12 -15.97 0.68 -2.86
N ALA A 13 -15.12 0.50 -1.85
CA ALA A 13 -14.19 -0.63 -1.79
C ALA A 13 -14.92 -1.98 -1.76
N LEU A 14 -16.02 -2.08 -1.02
CA LEU A 14 -16.88 -3.27 -1.02
C LEU A 14 -17.54 -3.51 -2.38
N ARG A 15 -18.00 -2.46 -3.07
CA ARG A 15 -18.54 -2.57 -4.44
C ARG A 15 -17.46 -3.07 -5.39
N PHE A 16 -16.33 -2.38 -5.47
CA PHE A 16 -15.20 -2.74 -6.32
C PHE A 16 -14.80 -4.22 -6.18
N ARG A 17 -14.70 -4.73 -4.94
CA ARG A 17 -14.37 -6.13 -4.66
C ARG A 17 -15.46 -7.13 -5.06
N ARG A 18 -16.74 -6.73 -5.02
CA ARG A 18 -17.89 -7.62 -5.28
C ARG A 18 -18.35 -7.61 -6.74
N THR A 19 -18.27 -6.45 -7.41
CA THR A 19 -18.91 -6.21 -8.70
C THR A 19 -17.94 -5.96 -9.85
N LEU A 20 -16.62 -5.90 -9.59
CA LEU A 20 -15.61 -5.49 -10.58
C LEU A 20 -16.00 -4.15 -11.23
N GLU A 21 -16.51 -3.22 -10.42
CA GLU A 21 -16.76 -1.84 -10.83
C GLU A 21 -15.47 -1.16 -11.30
N ARG A 22 -15.63 -0.05 -12.02
CA ARG A 22 -14.51 0.55 -12.71
C ARG A 22 -13.50 1.13 -11.71
N PRO A 23 -12.20 0.85 -11.83
CA PRO A 23 -11.19 1.34 -10.88
C PRO A 23 -11.20 2.86 -10.68
N GLU A 24 -11.61 3.62 -11.70
CA GLU A 24 -11.71 5.08 -11.62
C GLU A 24 -12.70 5.59 -10.58
N ASP A 25 -13.82 4.90 -10.33
CA ASP A 25 -14.84 5.33 -9.36
C ASP A 25 -14.32 5.14 -7.93
N LEU A 26 -13.61 4.03 -7.69
CA LEU A 26 -12.89 3.80 -6.45
C LEU A 26 -11.81 4.86 -6.22
N VAL A 27 -11.00 5.16 -7.24
CA VAL A 27 -9.93 6.17 -7.14
C VAL A 27 -10.52 7.55 -6.90
N ALA A 28 -11.59 7.93 -7.61
CA ALA A 28 -12.27 9.22 -7.41
C ALA A 28 -12.82 9.34 -5.99
N THR A 29 -13.48 8.29 -5.50
CA THR A 29 -14.00 8.24 -4.13
C THR A 29 -12.87 8.33 -3.12
N PHE A 30 -11.78 7.59 -3.31
CA PHE A 30 -10.60 7.63 -2.44
C PHE A 30 -10.00 9.04 -2.39
N ARG A 31 -9.86 9.70 -3.55
CA ARG A 31 -9.29 11.05 -3.64
C ARG A 31 -10.07 12.08 -2.83
N SER A 32 -11.39 11.91 -2.73
CA SER A 32 -12.25 12.77 -1.92
C SER A 32 -12.32 12.39 -0.43
N ALA A 33 -11.91 11.18 -0.06
CA ALA A 33 -12.04 10.65 1.29
C ALA A 33 -10.96 11.21 2.23
N GLY A 34 -11.32 11.41 3.50
CA GLY A 34 -10.35 11.54 4.58
C GLY A 34 -9.76 10.17 4.92
N VAL A 35 -8.44 10.09 5.00
CA VAL A 35 -7.71 8.87 5.36
C VAL A 35 -6.68 9.16 6.45
N TYR A 36 -6.53 8.18 7.33
CA TYR A 36 -5.61 8.21 8.46
C TYR A 36 -4.35 7.42 8.11
N LEU A 37 -3.20 7.96 8.49
CA LEU A 37 -1.91 7.30 8.37
C LEU A 37 -1.25 7.28 9.73
N GLU A 38 -0.74 6.14 10.15
CA GLU A 38 0.13 6.09 11.32
C GLU A 38 1.42 6.89 11.04
N CYS A 39 1.83 7.70 12.01
CA CYS A 39 3.08 8.43 11.98
C CYS A 39 3.79 8.20 13.31
N VAL A 40 5.11 8.21 13.31
CA VAL A 40 5.95 8.15 14.52
C VAL A 40 6.81 9.40 14.50
N SER A 41 6.70 10.30 15.47
CA SER A 41 7.35 11.63 15.40
C SER A 41 8.86 11.64 15.58
N GLU A 42 9.49 10.56 16.07
CA GLU A 42 10.91 10.58 16.44
C GLU A 42 11.70 9.35 15.93
N PRO A 43 12.36 9.44 14.76
CA PRO A 43 12.19 10.48 13.73
C PRO A 43 10.85 10.32 12.98
N PRO A 44 10.31 11.38 12.34
CA PRO A 44 9.08 11.34 11.56
C PRO A 44 9.09 10.19 10.54
N THR A 45 8.42 9.10 10.87
CA THR A 45 8.41 7.87 10.07
C THR A 45 6.98 7.41 9.88
N VAL A 46 6.67 7.00 8.67
CA VAL A 46 5.42 6.34 8.34
C VAL A 46 5.73 4.89 7.99
N PRO A 47 5.11 3.91 8.68
CA PRO A 47 5.36 2.50 8.40
C PRO A 47 4.98 2.14 6.96
N VAL A 48 5.93 1.57 6.21
CA VAL A 48 5.70 0.96 4.90
C VAL A 48 5.84 -0.55 5.06
N VAL A 49 4.86 -1.30 4.57
CA VAL A 49 4.89 -2.76 4.58
C VAL A 49 5.34 -3.26 3.21
N HIS A 50 6.06 -4.37 3.18
CA HIS A 50 6.50 -4.99 1.93
C HIS A 50 5.69 -6.27 1.70
N VAL A 51 5.17 -6.42 0.50
CA VAL A 51 4.49 -7.63 0.03
C VAL A 51 5.15 -8.01 -1.29
N ASP A 52 5.80 -9.17 -1.34
CA ASP A 52 6.62 -9.62 -2.48
C ASP A 52 7.61 -8.53 -2.95
N ASP A 53 8.36 -7.95 -2.00
CA ASP A 53 9.30 -6.84 -2.21
C ASP A 53 8.71 -5.52 -2.75
N VAL A 54 7.39 -5.44 -2.92
CA VAL A 54 6.70 -4.20 -3.30
C VAL A 54 6.35 -3.38 -2.05
N PRO A 55 6.74 -2.10 -1.98
CA PRO A 55 6.38 -1.23 -0.85
C PRO A 55 4.91 -0.79 -0.92
N TRP A 56 4.22 -0.90 0.22
CA TRP A 56 2.83 -0.49 0.40
C TRP A 56 2.71 0.40 1.63
N LEU A 57 2.03 1.53 1.46
CA LEU A 57 1.67 2.44 2.54
C LEU A 57 0.28 2.07 3.09
N PRO A 58 0.17 1.56 4.33
CA PRO A 58 -1.10 1.34 4.99
C PRO A 58 -1.80 2.68 5.25
N VAL A 59 -3.07 2.77 4.87
CA VAL A 59 -3.93 3.91 5.18
C VAL A 59 -5.29 3.43 5.63
N PHE A 60 -5.97 4.22 6.45
CA PHE A 60 -7.20 3.79 7.11
C PHE A 60 -8.34 4.75 6.83
N SER A 61 -9.52 4.22 6.56
CA SER A 61 -10.73 5.04 6.38
C SER A 61 -11.33 5.52 7.70
N ASP A 62 -10.96 4.89 8.81
CA ASP A 62 -11.46 5.18 10.15
C ASP A 62 -10.40 4.82 11.21
N LEU A 63 -10.34 5.58 12.30
CA LEU A 63 -9.39 5.34 13.39
C LEU A 63 -9.56 3.97 14.04
N SER A 64 -10.77 3.38 14.03
CA SER A 64 -11.00 2.03 14.54
C SER A 64 -10.35 0.95 13.67
N PHE A 65 -10.16 1.17 12.37
CA PHE A 65 -9.42 0.24 11.52
C PHE A 65 -7.91 0.35 11.75
N LEU A 66 -7.40 1.57 11.93
CA LEU A 66 -6.01 1.78 12.36
C LEU A 66 -5.74 1.07 13.69
N ALA A 67 -6.58 1.30 14.69
CA ALA A 67 -6.43 0.67 16.01
C ALA A 67 -6.45 -0.87 15.92
N ARG A 68 -7.37 -1.45 15.15
CA ARG A 68 -7.43 -2.91 14.94
C ARG A 68 -6.19 -3.45 14.25
N TYR A 69 -5.67 -2.74 13.25
CA TYR A 69 -4.45 -3.12 12.55
C TYR A 69 -3.23 -3.12 13.48
N ARG A 70 -3.09 -2.11 14.34
CA ARG A 70 -2.03 -2.08 15.37
C ARG A 70 -2.14 -3.25 16.34
N LEU A 71 -3.35 -3.53 16.84
CA LEU A 71 -3.59 -4.66 17.74
C LEU A 71 -3.18 -6.00 17.12
N GLN A 72 -3.43 -6.20 15.82
CA GLN A 72 -3.00 -7.41 15.11
C GLN A 72 -1.47 -7.54 15.02
N ARG A 73 -0.74 -6.42 15.03
CA ARG A 73 0.74 -6.40 15.10
C ARG A 73 1.27 -6.50 16.54
N GLY A 74 0.39 -6.66 17.53
CA GLY A 74 0.76 -6.68 18.95
C GLY A 74 1.12 -5.31 19.53
N GLU A 75 0.81 -4.23 18.81
CA GLU A 75 1.06 -2.86 19.25
C GLU A 75 -0.14 -2.33 20.02
N THR A 76 0.12 -1.73 21.18
CA THR A 76 -0.90 -1.16 22.06
C THR A 76 -0.48 0.23 22.53
N GLY A 77 -1.42 1.00 23.09
CA GLY A 77 -1.17 2.35 23.56
C GLY A 77 -1.53 3.43 22.54
N GLU A 78 -1.15 4.66 22.84
CA GLU A 78 -1.43 5.82 22.00
C GLU A 78 -0.75 5.69 20.63
N VAL A 79 -1.35 6.37 19.64
CA VAL A 79 -0.83 6.41 18.27
C VAL A 79 -0.88 7.83 17.76
N GLU A 80 0.21 8.25 17.14
CA GLU A 80 0.24 9.47 16.36
C GLU A 80 -0.20 9.17 14.94
N TYR A 81 -1.00 10.06 14.37
CA TYR A 81 -1.53 9.88 13.03
C TYR A 81 -1.65 11.19 12.28
N LEU A 82 -1.60 11.09 10.96
CA LEU A 82 -1.95 12.16 10.04
C LEU A 82 -3.34 11.90 9.47
N LEU A 83 -4.16 12.94 9.34
CA LEU A 83 -5.40 12.94 8.58
C LEU A 83 -5.21 13.77 7.32
N LEU A 84 -5.33 13.13 6.15
CA LEU A 84 -5.19 13.76 4.85
C LEU A 84 -6.41 13.43 3.98
N THR A 85 -6.68 14.27 2.97
CA THR A 85 -7.51 13.81 1.86
C THR A 85 -6.72 12.80 1.02
N GLY A 86 -7.40 11.84 0.40
CA GLY A 86 -6.74 10.88 -0.49
C GLY A 86 -6.00 11.56 -1.64
N ALA A 87 -6.52 12.67 -2.18
CA ALA A 87 -5.82 13.45 -3.20
C ALA A 87 -4.50 14.05 -2.68
N ARG A 88 -4.50 14.62 -1.47
CA ARG A 88 -3.29 15.19 -0.86
C ARG A 88 -2.27 14.11 -0.53
N LEU A 89 -2.73 12.94 -0.11
CA LEU A 89 -1.88 11.77 0.08
C LEU A 89 -1.22 11.36 -1.25
N LEU A 90 -2.00 11.12 -2.31
CA LEU A 90 -1.49 10.62 -3.58
C LEU A 90 -0.57 11.63 -4.30
N ASP A 91 -0.94 12.91 -4.28
CA ASP A 91 -0.26 13.92 -5.08
C ASP A 91 0.85 14.66 -4.32
N GLY A 92 0.75 14.73 -2.99
CA GLY A 92 1.65 15.53 -2.16
C GLY A 92 2.54 14.69 -1.25
N TYR A 93 2.00 13.63 -0.64
CA TYR A 93 2.71 12.85 0.35
C TYR A 93 3.47 11.67 -0.27
N LEU A 94 2.79 10.88 -1.09
CA LEU A 94 3.34 9.68 -1.73
C LEU A 94 4.58 9.95 -2.59
N PRO A 95 4.72 11.11 -3.28
CA PRO A 95 5.96 11.42 -4.01
C PRO A 95 7.23 11.53 -3.15
N GLY A 96 7.10 11.69 -1.84
CA GLY A 96 8.23 11.66 -0.90
C GLY A 96 8.62 10.27 -0.41
N MET A 97 7.86 9.23 -0.77
CA MET A 97 8.08 7.85 -0.36
C MET A 97 9.00 7.10 -1.34
N PRO A 98 9.53 5.92 -0.99
CA PRO A 98 10.30 5.10 -1.91
C PRO A 98 9.57 4.91 -3.26
N PRO A 99 10.29 4.92 -4.40
CA PRO A 99 9.66 4.72 -5.71
C PRO A 99 8.84 3.43 -5.78
N GLY A 100 7.68 3.49 -6.44
CA GLY A 100 6.77 2.35 -6.57
C GLY A 100 5.88 2.08 -5.35
N THR A 101 5.98 2.89 -4.28
CA THR A 101 5.11 2.75 -3.10
C THR A 101 3.64 2.90 -3.50
N GLY A 102 2.87 1.81 -3.39
CA GLY A 102 1.43 1.81 -3.53
C GLY A 102 0.72 2.16 -2.21
N VAL A 103 -0.59 2.29 -2.25
CA VAL A 103 -1.42 2.50 -1.04
C VAL A 103 -2.23 1.24 -0.77
N LEU A 104 -2.29 0.84 0.49
CA LEU A 104 -3.12 -0.27 0.96
C LEU A 104 -4.19 0.26 1.92
N LEU A 105 -5.43 0.33 1.45
CA LEU A 105 -6.57 0.81 2.23
C LEU A 105 -7.08 -0.29 3.17
N ASP A 106 -7.19 0.04 4.46
CA ASP A 106 -7.76 -0.78 5.52
C ASP A 106 -7.26 -2.25 5.47
N PRO A 107 -5.93 -2.47 5.62
CA PRO A 107 -5.37 -3.81 5.63
C PRO A 107 -6.06 -4.71 6.68
N ALA A 108 -6.14 -6.01 6.34
CA ALA A 108 -6.81 -7.04 7.12
C ALA A 108 -8.32 -6.84 7.35
N GLN A 109 -8.98 -5.98 6.56
CA GLN A 109 -10.44 -5.87 6.51
C GLN A 109 -11.01 -6.58 5.27
N GLU A 110 -12.30 -6.96 5.32
CA GLU A 110 -13.03 -7.56 4.18
C GLU A 110 -12.96 -6.67 2.93
N HIS A 111 -13.01 -5.34 3.14
CA HIS A 111 -12.99 -4.32 2.09
C HIS A 111 -11.58 -3.81 1.76
N CYS A 112 -10.52 -4.50 2.19
CA CYS A 112 -9.14 -4.11 1.89
C CYS A 112 -8.93 -3.96 0.37
N VAL A 113 -8.36 -2.84 -0.08
CA VAL A 113 -8.05 -2.63 -1.50
C VAL A 113 -6.66 -2.02 -1.67
N ALA A 114 -5.92 -2.54 -2.65
CA ALA A 114 -4.65 -2.01 -3.09
C ALA A 114 -4.86 -0.97 -4.21
N LEU A 115 -4.25 0.20 -4.04
CA LEU A 115 -4.13 1.24 -5.05
C LEU A 115 -2.65 1.29 -5.48
N PRO A 116 -2.25 0.50 -6.50
CA PRO A 116 -0.86 0.44 -6.91
C PRO A 116 -0.39 1.78 -7.48
N ALA A 117 0.92 2.01 -7.46
CA ALA A 117 1.55 3.21 -7.98
C ALA A 117 1.52 3.25 -9.52
N LEU A 118 0.35 3.27 -10.13
CA LEU A 118 0.17 3.22 -11.59
C LEU A 118 -0.40 4.53 -12.13
N ARG A 119 -0.21 4.75 -13.44
CA ARG A 119 -0.85 5.84 -14.16
C ARG A 119 -2.37 5.77 -14.00
N GLY A 120 -2.99 6.91 -13.71
CA GLY A 120 -4.42 7.01 -13.42
C GLY A 120 -4.78 6.88 -11.93
N ILE A 121 -3.85 6.38 -11.11
CA ILE A 121 -3.99 6.33 -9.64
C ILE A 121 -3.08 7.38 -9.00
N THR A 122 -1.79 7.35 -9.34
CA THR A 122 -0.77 8.25 -8.81
C THR A 122 -0.27 9.24 -9.87
N PRO A 123 0.39 10.34 -9.46
CA PRO A 123 1.06 11.25 -10.40
C PRO A 123 2.05 10.53 -11.31
N SER A 124 2.15 10.99 -12.56
CA SER A 124 3.04 10.41 -13.57
C SER A 124 4.53 10.38 -13.16
N SER A 125 4.96 11.23 -12.23
CA SER A 125 6.34 11.28 -11.73
C SER A 125 6.73 10.07 -10.87
N ILE A 126 5.75 9.37 -10.29
CA ILE A 126 5.97 8.19 -9.43
C ILE A 126 5.25 6.95 -9.92
N ALA A 127 4.47 7.06 -10.99
CA ALA A 127 3.77 5.94 -11.59
C ALA A 127 4.78 4.96 -12.22
N VAL A 128 4.70 3.69 -11.84
CA VAL A 128 5.38 2.58 -12.50
C VAL A 128 4.51 2.05 -13.65
N ASP A 129 5.15 1.51 -14.67
CA ASP A 129 4.46 0.88 -15.79
C ASP A 129 4.19 -0.59 -15.48
N ARG A 130 3.04 -1.14 -15.88
CA ARG A 130 2.67 -2.54 -15.63
C ARG A 130 3.56 -3.53 -16.40
N ASP A 131 4.19 -3.08 -17.48
CA ASP A 131 4.98 -3.89 -18.41
C ASP A 131 6.51 -3.82 -18.17
N GLN A 132 6.97 -3.38 -17.00
CA GLN A 132 8.32 -3.72 -16.59
C GLN A 132 8.28 -5.11 -15.93
N PRO A 133 8.63 -6.21 -16.64
CA PRO A 133 9.06 -7.40 -15.92
C PRO A 133 10.16 -6.94 -14.98
N GLU A 134 10.20 -7.50 -13.76
CA GLU A 134 11.37 -7.42 -12.90
C GLU A 134 12.59 -7.54 -13.81
N ARG A 135 13.35 -6.45 -14.00
CA ARG A 135 14.72 -6.65 -14.42
C ARG A 135 15.28 -7.44 -13.26
N PRO A 136 15.68 -8.71 -13.45
CA PRO A 136 16.56 -9.30 -12.46
C PRO A 136 17.69 -8.27 -12.39
N VAL A 137 17.90 -7.67 -11.22
CA VAL A 137 19.19 -7.08 -10.93
C VAL A 137 20.13 -8.24 -11.22
N ALA A 138 20.80 -8.18 -12.37
CA ALA A 138 21.90 -9.06 -12.64
C ALA A 138 22.79 -8.89 -11.42
N ALA A 139 22.94 -9.96 -10.65
CA ALA A 139 23.61 -9.98 -9.37
C ALA A 139 25.02 -9.39 -9.55
N MET A 140 25.12 -8.08 -9.37
CA MET A 140 26.36 -7.38 -9.13
C MET A 140 26.44 -7.17 -7.62
N SER A 141 26.31 -8.28 -6.89
CA SER A 141 26.97 -8.39 -5.60
C SER A 141 28.39 -8.87 -5.88
N PRO A 142 29.44 -8.06 -5.65
CA PRO A 142 30.83 -8.51 -5.75
C PRO A 142 31.19 -9.60 -4.70
N TYR A 143 30.22 -10.11 -3.94
CA TYR A 143 30.42 -11.10 -2.88
C TYR A 143 29.77 -12.47 -3.12
N GLU A 144 29.04 -12.69 -4.21
CA GLU A 144 28.55 -14.03 -4.53
C GLU A 144 29.62 -14.84 -5.28
N ARG A 145 30.32 -15.71 -4.54
CA ARG A 145 31.09 -16.79 -5.18
C ARG A 145 30.11 -17.78 -5.82
N PRO A 146 30.26 -18.12 -7.11
CA PRO A 146 29.42 -19.13 -7.73
C PRO A 146 29.65 -20.48 -7.02
N VAL A 147 28.58 -21.04 -6.46
CA VAL A 147 28.58 -22.40 -5.93
C VAL A 147 28.63 -23.35 -7.12
N LEU A 148 29.81 -23.91 -7.39
CA LEU A 148 29.98 -25.06 -8.26
C LEU A 148 29.18 -26.25 -7.68
N ARG A 149 28.01 -26.52 -8.25
CA ARG A 149 27.30 -27.79 -8.02
C ARG A 149 27.93 -28.84 -8.91
N ALA A 150 28.87 -29.60 -8.35
CA ALA A 150 29.32 -30.86 -8.93
C ALA A 150 28.15 -31.86 -8.91
N TRP A 151 27.67 -32.27 -10.07
CA TRP A 151 26.87 -33.46 -10.21
C TRP A 151 27.69 -34.49 -10.98
N GLY A 152 28.32 -35.38 -10.21
CA GLY A 152 28.72 -36.70 -10.68
C GLY A 152 27.48 -37.59 -10.72
N GLY A 153 27.22 -38.22 -11.86
CA GLY A 153 26.14 -39.16 -12.05
C GLY A 153 26.23 -39.80 -13.43
N THR A 154 26.88 -40.95 -13.48
CA THR A 154 27.14 -41.80 -14.64
C THR A 154 25.85 -42.46 -15.17
N LEU A 155 25.76 -42.58 -16.50
CA LEU A 155 25.21 -43.75 -17.18
C LEU A 155 26.35 -44.44 -17.94
#